data_AF-A0A9E5RJX7-F1
#
_entry.id   AF-A0A9E5RJX7-F1
#
_cell.length_a   1.000
_cell.length_b   1.000
_cell.length_c   1.000
_cell.angle_alpha   90.00
_cell.angle_beta   90.00
_cell.angle_gamma   90.00
#
_symmetry.space_group_name_H-M   'P 1'
#
loop_
_entity.id
_entity.type
_entity.pdbx_description
1 polymer ?
#
loop_
_entity_poly.entity_id
_entity_poly.type
_entity_poly.pdbx_seq_one_letter_code
_entity_poly.pdbx_strand_id
1 'polypeptide(L)'
;MPGDFIRHIHQVVVEAGEQLKSLSVFLSTGGQQVQNKYDSIDDYLEEIINCLPDKKVFDEDNPGIILKDLYVQLQVKLLTPDGKIDEDAKPKDIHDWVKDILESQQKTRKVIFIQGEAGRGKSAFCKMFAHSVKEEIYPAFIPIFIPLEKILRCGDNFTKTLEIYLQGCSFTQNDSAWLTDKNTRFLFLLDGFDELLLKNYECARELLEQVLDFQQSSRDHHQCLITGRPLSIEGVDNYVDQIEELHRAEIEPMNDSLYESWMQKWERIFGEKETKNFREFIKNCPEDIETRLSREPLLLYLLARLHREEYISNEKLNIAKGMQAKVIIYKTCVDWVLERQRDKQVSKKIGLDINYLRGLMQEIALCTTQSGIGIAKIAMLENRLTNTNSPIIDLIRSLENRTEQFEKSSLNNLLTTFYLKLTEENTNKKGSVEFTHKSFGEFLFAERLKKSFENWFIKDGEQYEIEASQIAEDIYDLLGYGNLSREIVNYLIALLDQDKDF
;
A
#
# COMPACT_ATOMS: atom_id res chain seq x y z
N MET A 1 -10.64 -6.30 -57.76
CA MET A 1 -11.16 -7.12 -56.64
C MET A 1 -12.09 -6.33 -55.68
N PRO A 2 -13.26 -5.84 -56.12
CA PRO A 2 -14.38 -5.52 -55.20
C PRO A 2 -15.57 -6.50 -55.31
N GLY A 3 -15.67 -7.27 -56.40
CA GLY A 3 -16.83 -8.11 -56.71
C GLY A 3 -16.96 -9.36 -55.83
N ASP A 4 -15.84 -9.98 -55.43
CA ASP A 4 -15.86 -11.19 -54.60
C ASP A 4 -16.21 -10.89 -53.14
N PHE A 5 -15.83 -9.71 -52.64
CA PHE A 5 -16.23 -9.21 -51.33
C PHE A 5 -17.74 -8.95 -51.25
N ILE A 6 -18.31 -8.32 -52.28
CA ILE A 6 -19.76 -8.06 -52.38
C ILE A 6 -20.54 -9.38 -52.48
N ARG A 7 -20.04 -10.37 -53.25
CA ARG A 7 -20.66 -11.70 -53.33
C ARG A 7 -20.62 -12.44 -51.99
N HIS A 8 -19.51 -12.39 -51.27
CA HIS A 8 -19.39 -12.99 -49.95
C HIS A 8 -20.33 -12.33 -48.94
N ILE A 9 -20.42 -11.00 -48.92
CA ILE A 9 -21.39 -10.30 -48.06
C ILE A 9 -22.82 -10.67 -48.44
N HIS A 10 -23.15 -10.72 -49.73
CA HIS A 10 -24.50 -11.12 -50.16
C HIS A 10 -24.85 -12.54 -49.71
N GLN A 11 -23.90 -13.46 -49.77
CA GLN A 11 -24.11 -14.85 -49.37
C GLN A 11 -24.27 -14.96 -47.84
N VAL A 12 -23.43 -14.27 -47.06
CA VAL A 12 -23.55 -14.17 -45.60
C VAL A 12 -24.90 -13.52 -45.20
N VAL A 13 -25.34 -12.50 -45.95
CA VAL A 13 -26.61 -11.81 -45.71
C VAL A 13 -27.83 -12.69 -46.01
N VAL A 14 -27.74 -13.51 -47.05
CA VAL A 14 -28.80 -14.47 -47.39
C VAL A 14 -28.84 -15.63 -46.40
N GLU A 15 -27.68 -16.12 -45.94
CA GLU A 15 -27.56 -17.19 -44.94
C GLU A 15 -28.03 -16.75 -43.55
N ALA A 16 -27.75 -15.50 -43.14
CA ALA A 16 -28.15 -14.97 -41.84
C ALA A 16 -29.63 -14.51 -41.78
N GLY A 17 -30.30 -14.31 -42.92
CA GLY A 17 -31.76 -14.25 -43.04
C GLY A 17 -32.49 -13.40 -41.97
N GLU A 18 -33.33 -14.03 -41.15
CA GLU A 18 -34.10 -13.36 -40.10
C GLU A 18 -33.26 -12.80 -38.94
N GLN A 19 -32.07 -13.36 -38.68
CA GLN A 19 -31.17 -12.85 -37.64
C GLN A 19 -30.66 -11.45 -38.00
N LEU A 20 -30.52 -11.14 -39.28
CA LEU A 20 -30.16 -9.80 -39.76
C LEU A 20 -31.26 -8.77 -39.57
N LYS A 21 -32.54 -9.17 -39.59
CA LYS A 21 -33.63 -8.26 -39.23
C LYS A 21 -33.52 -7.87 -37.75
N SER A 22 -33.31 -8.85 -36.87
CA SER A 22 -33.12 -8.60 -35.44
C SER A 22 -31.89 -7.74 -35.14
N LEU A 23 -30.76 -7.97 -35.85
CA LEU A 23 -29.55 -7.15 -35.78
C LEU A 23 -29.77 -5.73 -36.33
N SER A 24 -30.48 -5.58 -37.45
CA SER A 24 -30.77 -4.26 -38.02
C SER A 24 -31.69 -3.44 -37.12
N VAL A 25 -32.68 -4.10 -36.49
CA VAL A 25 -33.55 -3.48 -35.48
C VAL A 25 -32.71 -3.09 -34.27
N PHE A 26 -31.89 -3.99 -33.73
CA PHE A 26 -30.99 -3.72 -32.61
C PHE A 26 -30.10 -2.50 -32.87
N LEU A 27 -29.38 -2.46 -33.99
CA LEU A 27 -28.52 -1.34 -34.37
C LEU A 27 -29.32 -0.03 -34.56
N SER A 28 -30.53 -0.11 -35.12
CA SER A 28 -31.40 1.06 -35.31
C SER A 28 -32.04 1.60 -34.02
N THR A 29 -32.15 0.78 -32.97
CA THR A 29 -32.74 1.15 -31.67
C THR A 29 -31.70 1.48 -30.61
N GLY A 30 -30.48 1.86 -31.00
CA GLY A 30 -29.40 2.24 -30.07
C GLY A 30 -28.39 1.12 -29.76
N GLY A 31 -28.45 -0.02 -30.44
CA GLY A 31 -27.52 -1.13 -30.27
C GLY A 31 -26.05 -0.77 -30.53
N GLN A 32 -25.78 0.24 -31.35
CA GLN A 32 -24.43 0.78 -31.52
C GLN A 32 -23.89 1.43 -30.23
N GLN A 33 -24.74 2.10 -29.45
CA GLN A 33 -24.33 2.70 -28.17
C GLN A 33 -24.06 1.62 -27.12
N VAL A 34 -24.88 0.56 -27.12
CA VAL A 34 -24.69 -0.62 -26.28
C VAL A 34 -23.39 -1.34 -26.62
N GLN A 35 -23.09 -1.55 -27.91
CA GLN A 35 -21.84 -2.15 -28.35
C GLN A 35 -20.63 -1.29 -27.95
N ASN A 36 -20.68 0.03 -28.22
CA ASN A 36 -19.60 0.95 -27.85
C ASN A 36 -19.32 0.97 -26.34
N LYS A 37 -20.34 0.74 -25.49
CA LYS A 37 -20.18 0.60 -24.04
C LYS A 37 -19.38 -0.64 -23.69
N TYR A 38 -19.74 -1.80 -24.25
CA TYR A 38 -19.03 -3.05 -23.99
C TYR A 38 -17.60 -3.01 -24.55
N ASP A 39 -17.41 -2.46 -25.75
CA ASP A 39 -16.07 -2.25 -26.32
C ASP A 39 -15.20 -1.38 -25.38
N SER A 40 -15.78 -0.31 -24.82
CA SER A 40 -15.09 0.55 -23.85
C SER A 40 -14.76 -0.14 -22.52
N ILE A 41 -15.61 -1.06 -22.05
CA ILE A 41 -15.34 -1.89 -20.88
C ILE A 41 -14.20 -2.87 -21.19
N ASP A 42 -14.21 -3.49 -22.36
CA ASP A 42 -13.16 -4.41 -22.79
C ASP A 42 -11.82 -3.67 -22.94
N ASP A 43 -11.81 -2.45 -23.49
CA ASP A 43 -10.64 -1.56 -23.53
C ASP A 43 -10.09 -1.31 -22.11
N TYR A 44 -10.96 -0.98 -21.15
CA TYR A 44 -10.55 -0.81 -19.75
C TYR A 44 -9.94 -2.10 -19.16
N LEU A 45 -10.54 -3.26 -19.43
CA LEU A 45 -10.07 -4.55 -18.93
C LEU A 45 -8.72 -4.94 -19.54
N GLU A 46 -8.47 -4.56 -20.79
CA GLU A 46 -7.19 -4.80 -21.48
C GLU A 46 -6.11 -3.79 -21.07
N GLU A 47 -6.43 -2.50 -21.02
CA GLU A 47 -5.42 -1.46 -20.77
C GLU A 47 -5.07 -1.33 -19.28
N ILE A 48 -6.07 -1.44 -18.40
CA ILE A 48 -5.89 -1.19 -16.97
C ILE A 48 -5.76 -2.50 -16.20
N ILE A 49 -6.74 -3.40 -16.28
CA ILE A 49 -6.80 -4.59 -15.42
C ILE A 49 -5.73 -5.63 -15.79
N ASN A 50 -5.54 -5.93 -17.08
CA ASN A 50 -4.50 -6.88 -17.53
C ASN A 50 -3.08 -6.46 -17.16
N CYS A 51 -2.83 -5.16 -17.05
CA CYS A 51 -1.51 -4.64 -16.69
C CYS A 51 -1.23 -4.68 -15.18
N LEU A 52 -2.21 -4.99 -14.31
CA LEU A 52 -2.02 -4.95 -12.86
C LEU A 52 -1.08 -6.05 -12.32
N PRO A 53 -1.19 -7.32 -12.73
CA PRO A 53 -0.27 -8.39 -12.30
C PRO A 53 1.16 -8.20 -12.82
N ASP A 54 1.31 -7.47 -13.93
CA ASP A 54 2.59 -7.21 -14.60
C ASP A 54 3.29 -5.95 -14.07
N LYS A 55 2.73 -5.31 -13.03
CA LYS A 55 3.41 -4.21 -12.36
C LYS A 55 4.71 -4.72 -11.73
N LYS A 56 5.78 -4.00 -12.03
CA LYS A 56 7.11 -4.25 -11.49
C LYS A 56 7.11 -4.20 -9.96
N VAL A 57 7.80 -5.15 -9.34
CA VAL A 57 8.07 -5.17 -7.91
C VAL A 57 9.27 -4.28 -7.62
N PHE A 58 9.00 -3.10 -7.08
CA PHE A 58 10.00 -2.07 -6.75
C PHE A 58 10.92 -1.74 -7.95
N ASP A 59 12.24 -1.82 -7.76
CA ASP A 59 13.25 -1.46 -8.73
C ASP A 59 14.12 -2.63 -9.21
N GLU A 60 13.59 -3.87 -9.15
CA GLU A 60 14.27 -5.06 -9.69
C GLU A 60 14.33 -5.02 -11.23
N ASP A 61 15.39 -4.43 -11.79
CA ASP A 61 15.59 -4.33 -13.24
C ASP A 61 16.21 -5.60 -13.85
N ASN A 62 16.93 -6.41 -13.07
CA ASN A 62 17.59 -7.61 -13.56
C ASN A 62 17.75 -8.69 -12.46
N PRO A 63 16.95 -9.77 -12.51
CA PRO A 63 15.83 -10.00 -13.42
C PRO A 63 14.68 -9.02 -13.15
N GLY A 64 13.94 -8.66 -14.19
CA GLY A 64 12.71 -7.88 -14.06
C GLY A 64 11.66 -8.67 -13.30
N ILE A 65 11.41 -8.36 -12.03
CA ILE A 65 10.39 -9.04 -11.22
C ILE A 65 9.07 -8.29 -11.32
N ILE A 66 8.00 -8.99 -11.64
CA ILE A 66 6.62 -8.46 -11.62
C ILE A 66 5.79 -9.10 -10.50
N LEU A 67 4.67 -8.46 -10.17
CA LEU A 67 3.86 -8.82 -9.00
C LEU A 67 3.42 -10.29 -9.02
N LYS A 68 2.97 -10.78 -10.17
CA LYS A 68 2.50 -12.17 -10.32
C LYS A 68 3.57 -13.23 -10.05
N ASP A 69 4.84 -12.88 -10.26
CA ASP A 69 5.97 -13.82 -10.09
C ASP A 69 6.11 -14.23 -8.62
N LEU A 70 5.85 -13.31 -7.68
CA LEU A 70 6.03 -13.54 -6.24
C LEU A 70 4.72 -13.65 -5.45
N TYR A 71 3.59 -13.17 -6.00
CA TYR A 71 2.32 -13.14 -5.28
C TYR A 71 1.88 -14.53 -4.82
N VAL A 72 1.50 -14.68 -3.55
CA VAL A 72 0.83 -15.87 -3.03
C VAL A 72 -0.56 -15.49 -2.54
N GLN A 73 -1.54 -16.38 -2.70
CA GLN A 73 -2.90 -16.13 -2.23
C GLN A 73 -2.90 -16.17 -0.70
N LEU A 74 -3.17 -15.01 -0.10
CA LEU A 74 -3.05 -14.82 1.34
C LEU A 74 -4.25 -15.42 2.06
N GLN A 75 -4.10 -15.65 3.36
CA GLN A 75 -5.19 -16.10 4.21
C GLN A 75 -5.77 -14.94 5.02
N VAL A 76 -7.05 -15.05 5.32
CA VAL A 76 -7.76 -14.13 6.20
C VAL A 76 -8.47 -14.87 7.33
N LYS A 77 -8.55 -14.22 8.49
CA LYS A 77 -9.49 -14.58 9.55
C LYS A 77 -10.68 -13.63 9.55
N LEU A 78 -11.86 -14.17 9.79
CA LEU A 78 -13.08 -13.38 9.88
C LEU A 78 -13.08 -12.61 11.19
N LEU A 79 -13.64 -11.40 11.15
CA LEU A 79 -13.83 -10.58 12.32
C LEU A 79 -15.31 -10.55 12.69
N THR A 80 -15.57 -10.48 13.99
CA THR A 80 -16.90 -10.17 14.52
C THR A 80 -17.28 -8.73 14.16
N PRO A 81 -18.57 -8.35 14.25
CA PRO A 81 -19.00 -6.96 14.04
C PRO A 81 -18.22 -5.96 14.90
N ASP A 82 -17.89 -6.36 16.14
CA ASP A 82 -17.09 -5.57 17.09
C ASP A 82 -15.60 -5.43 16.70
N GLY A 83 -15.18 -5.98 15.55
CA GLY A 83 -13.81 -5.92 15.04
C GLY A 83 -12.83 -6.87 15.71
N LYS A 84 -13.31 -7.81 16.54
CA LYS A 84 -12.46 -8.82 17.16
C LYS A 84 -12.30 -10.02 16.25
N ILE A 85 -11.14 -10.67 16.31
CA ILE A 85 -10.90 -11.90 15.59
C ILE A 85 -11.87 -12.98 16.10
N ASP A 86 -12.57 -13.62 15.17
CA ASP A 86 -13.34 -14.81 15.47
C ASP A 86 -12.37 -15.98 15.68
N GLU A 87 -12.05 -16.27 16.95
CA GLU A 87 -11.07 -17.30 17.33
C GLU A 87 -11.49 -18.72 16.91
N ASP A 88 -12.79 -18.96 16.72
CA ASP A 88 -13.34 -20.24 16.28
C ASP A 88 -13.31 -20.39 14.75
N ALA A 89 -13.16 -19.29 14.00
CA ALA A 89 -13.10 -19.29 12.56
C ALA A 89 -11.72 -19.73 12.05
N LYS A 90 -11.70 -20.78 11.22
CA LYS A 90 -10.47 -21.19 10.52
C LYS A 90 -10.08 -20.13 9.48
N PRO A 91 -8.76 -19.86 9.32
CA PRO A 91 -8.27 -19.04 8.23
C PRO A 91 -8.79 -19.56 6.87
N LYS A 92 -9.23 -18.64 6.03
CA LYS A 92 -9.69 -18.92 4.66
C LYS A 92 -8.75 -18.29 3.65
N ASP A 93 -8.65 -18.88 2.47
CA ASP A 93 -8.04 -18.18 1.34
C ASP A 93 -8.84 -16.91 1.01
N ILE A 94 -8.14 -15.80 0.82
CA ILE A 94 -8.76 -14.49 0.63
C ILE A 94 -9.48 -14.38 -0.73
N HIS A 95 -8.99 -15.05 -1.77
CA HIS A 95 -9.67 -15.07 -3.08
C HIS A 95 -10.95 -15.88 -2.97
N ASP A 96 -10.84 -17.09 -2.41
CA ASP A 96 -12.00 -17.98 -2.25
C ASP A 96 -13.07 -17.37 -1.36
N TRP A 97 -12.67 -16.73 -0.25
CA TRP A 97 -13.61 -16.07 0.65
C TRP A 97 -14.38 -14.93 -0.04
N VAL A 98 -13.72 -14.11 -0.86
CA VAL A 98 -14.42 -13.05 -1.61
C VAL A 98 -15.29 -13.65 -2.72
N LYS A 99 -14.83 -14.71 -3.41
CA LYS A 99 -15.62 -15.44 -4.41
C LYS A 99 -16.90 -16.03 -3.79
N ASP A 100 -16.80 -16.67 -2.63
CA ASP A 100 -17.95 -17.20 -1.88
C ASP A 100 -18.99 -16.11 -1.59
N ILE A 101 -18.55 -14.90 -1.20
CA ILE A 101 -19.45 -13.76 -0.99
C ILE A 101 -20.09 -13.31 -2.29
N LEU A 102 -19.32 -13.23 -3.39
CA LEU A 102 -19.81 -12.83 -4.71
C LEU A 102 -20.84 -13.81 -5.29
N GLU A 103 -20.71 -15.09 -4.98
CA GLU A 103 -21.64 -16.15 -5.43
C GLU A 103 -22.87 -16.29 -4.52
N SER A 104 -22.79 -15.78 -3.28
CA SER A 104 -23.88 -15.88 -2.31
C SER A 104 -25.18 -15.23 -2.81
N GLN A 105 -26.30 -15.93 -2.63
CA GLN A 105 -27.64 -15.46 -2.99
C GLN A 105 -28.31 -14.63 -1.88
N GLN A 106 -27.51 -13.92 -1.07
CA GLN A 106 -28.07 -13.06 -0.03
C GLN A 106 -28.89 -11.92 -0.66
N LYS A 107 -30.04 -11.60 -0.05
CA LYS A 107 -30.97 -10.54 -0.48
C LYS A 107 -30.47 -9.10 -0.26
N THR A 108 -29.35 -8.97 0.46
CA THR A 108 -28.68 -7.71 0.77
C THR A 108 -27.18 -7.97 0.85
N ARG A 109 -26.44 -7.58 -0.19
CA ARG A 109 -24.98 -7.62 -0.23
C ARG A 109 -24.43 -6.56 0.70
N LYS A 110 -23.51 -6.98 1.56
CA LYS A 110 -22.75 -6.14 2.49
C LYS A 110 -21.44 -5.69 1.86
N VAL A 111 -20.91 -4.55 2.29
CA VAL A 111 -19.58 -4.09 1.85
C VAL A 111 -18.51 -5.03 2.45
N ILE A 112 -17.54 -5.42 1.65
CA ILE A 112 -16.42 -6.25 2.12
C ILE A 112 -15.31 -5.32 2.62
N PHE A 113 -14.80 -5.54 3.82
CA PHE A 113 -13.67 -4.80 4.36
C PHE A 113 -12.53 -5.75 4.74
N ILE A 114 -11.39 -5.58 4.09
CA ILE A 114 -10.19 -6.37 4.32
C ILE A 114 -9.16 -5.49 5.02
N GLN A 115 -8.89 -5.82 6.27
CA GLN A 115 -7.89 -5.13 7.07
C GLN A 115 -6.58 -5.90 7.15
N GLY A 116 -5.52 -5.17 7.40
CA GLY A 116 -4.22 -5.75 7.70
C GLY A 116 -3.18 -4.66 7.92
N GLU A 117 -2.14 -5.00 8.65
CA GLU A 117 -1.00 -4.10 8.84
C GLU A 117 -0.31 -3.72 7.53
N ALA A 118 0.55 -2.72 7.64
CA ALA A 118 1.50 -2.37 6.59
C ALA A 118 2.26 -3.59 6.04
N GLY A 119 2.47 -3.67 4.73
CA GLY A 119 3.27 -4.75 4.13
C GLY A 119 2.63 -6.15 4.11
N ARG A 120 1.41 -6.31 4.67
CA ARG A 120 0.64 -7.57 4.63
C ARG A 120 0.15 -7.99 3.24
N GLY A 121 0.20 -7.11 2.25
CA GLY A 121 -0.15 -7.43 0.86
C GLY A 121 -1.55 -7.01 0.41
N LYS A 122 -2.23 -6.10 1.12
CA LYS A 122 -3.56 -5.55 0.76
C LYS A 122 -3.65 -5.09 -0.71
N SER A 123 -2.76 -4.20 -1.12
CA SER A 123 -2.74 -3.67 -2.49
C SER A 123 -2.34 -4.71 -3.53
N ALA A 124 -1.47 -5.66 -3.17
CA ALA A 124 -1.12 -6.78 -4.03
C ALA A 124 -2.35 -7.68 -4.27
N PHE A 125 -3.12 -7.96 -3.21
CA PHE A 125 -4.37 -8.67 -3.30
C PHE A 125 -5.37 -7.96 -4.24
N CYS A 126 -5.64 -6.66 -4.05
CA CYS A 126 -6.60 -5.95 -4.92
C CYS A 126 -6.23 -6.04 -6.40
N LYS A 127 -4.95 -5.83 -6.73
CA LYS A 127 -4.45 -5.90 -8.10
C LYS A 127 -4.58 -7.29 -8.72
N MET A 128 -4.18 -8.31 -7.97
CA MET A 128 -4.23 -9.70 -8.44
C MET A 128 -5.66 -10.24 -8.50
N PHE A 129 -6.51 -9.85 -7.55
CA PHE A 129 -7.91 -10.25 -7.50
C PHE A 129 -8.73 -9.56 -8.61
N ALA A 130 -8.47 -8.28 -8.92
CA ALA A 130 -9.06 -7.61 -10.07
C ALA A 130 -8.83 -8.40 -11.37
N HIS A 131 -7.61 -8.88 -11.57
CA HIS A 131 -7.28 -9.71 -12.73
C HIS A 131 -7.94 -11.10 -12.67
N SER A 132 -7.95 -11.78 -11.52
CA SER A 132 -8.67 -13.07 -11.36
C SER A 132 -10.18 -12.93 -11.64
N VAL A 133 -10.81 -11.82 -11.23
CA VAL A 133 -12.22 -11.54 -11.53
C VAL A 133 -12.42 -11.43 -13.05
N LYS A 134 -11.51 -10.76 -13.77
CA LYS A 134 -11.55 -10.70 -15.23
C LYS A 134 -11.43 -12.09 -15.87
N GLU A 135 -10.50 -12.92 -15.39
CA GLU A 135 -10.24 -14.23 -16.02
C GLU A 135 -11.33 -15.28 -15.70
N GLU A 136 -11.89 -15.25 -14.49
CA GLU A 136 -12.70 -16.36 -13.96
C GLU A 136 -14.17 -15.99 -13.73
N ILE A 137 -14.49 -14.73 -13.46
CA ILE A 137 -15.83 -14.29 -13.03
C ILE A 137 -16.52 -13.46 -14.12
N TYR A 138 -15.78 -12.72 -14.93
CA TYR A 138 -16.32 -11.99 -16.08
C TYR A 138 -17.04 -12.97 -17.04
N PRO A 139 -18.23 -12.61 -17.56
CA PRO A 139 -18.89 -11.29 -17.48
C PRO A 139 -19.84 -11.12 -16.29
N ALA A 140 -19.92 -12.07 -15.34
CA ALA A 140 -20.84 -11.98 -14.20
C ALA A 140 -20.52 -10.81 -13.27
N PHE A 141 -19.24 -10.42 -13.17
CA PHE A 141 -18.78 -9.19 -12.56
C PHE A 141 -17.67 -8.55 -13.38
N ILE A 142 -17.71 -7.23 -13.52
CA ILE A 142 -16.65 -6.42 -14.12
C ILE A 142 -15.84 -5.78 -12.99
N PRO A 143 -14.54 -6.08 -12.87
CA PRO A 143 -13.70 -5.50 -11.84
C PRO A 143 -13.34 -4.05 -12.18
N ILE A 144 -13.51 -3.14 -11.22
CA ILE A 144 -13.06 -1.75 -11.29
C ILE A 144 -12.07 -1.51 -10.15
N PHE A 145 -10.80 -1.27 -10.47
CA PHE A 145 -9.75 -1.03 -9.49
C PHE A 145 -9.55 0.47 -9.25
N ILE A 146 -9.60 0.89 -7.98
CA ILE A 146 -9.51 2.29 -7.56
C ILE A 146 -8.52 2.40 -6.39
N PRO A 147 -7.29 2.88 -6.63
CA PRO A 147 -6.39 3.33 -5.57
C PRO A 147 -6.98 4.59 -4.93
N LEU A 148 -7.41 4.50 -3.68
CA LEU A 148 -8.07 5.59 -2.96
C LEU A 148 -7.13 6.79 -2.74
N GLU A 149 -5.81 6.56 -2.67
CA GLU A 149 -4.80 7.64 -2.66
C GLU A 149 -4.91 8.60 -3.85
N LYS A 150 -5.43 8.13 -4.99
CA LYS A 150 -5.57 8.93 -6.22
C LYS A 150 -6.87 9.74 -6.27
N ILE A 151 -7.80 9.52 -5.34
CA ILE A 151 -8.99 10.34 -5.24
C ILE A 151 -8.57 11.73 -4.73
N LEU A 152 -8.84 12.75 -5.55
CA LEU A 152 -8.52 14.15 -5.22
C LEU A 152 -9.69 14.86 -4.55
N ARG A 153 -10.91 14.52 -4.94
CA ARG A 153 -12.15 15.14 -4.48
C ARG A 153 -13.25 14.09 -4.45
N CYS A 154 -13.99 14.07 -3.34
CA CYS A 154 -15.24 13.33 -3.24
C CYS A 154 -16.35 14.15 -3.92
N GLY A 155 -17.21 13.48 -4.68
CA GLY A 155 -18.45 14.07 -5.18
C GLY A 155 -19.55 14.00 -4.11
N ASP A 156 -20.75 14.49 -4.45
CA ASP A 156 -21.88 14.46 -3.49
C ASP A 156 -22.39 13.04 -3.18
N ASN A 157 -22.02 12.04 -4.01
CA ASN A 157 -22.36 10.64 -3.82
C ASN A 157 -21.31 9.73 -4.50
N PHE A 158 -21.38 8.42 -4.22
CA PHE A 158 -20.39 7.46 -4.73
C PHE A 158 -20.32 7.46 -6.26
N THR A 159 -21.46 7.52 -6.95
CA THR A 159 -21.52 7.58 -8.41
C THR A 159 -20.73 8.77 -8.96
N LYS A 160 -20.93 9.97 -8.42
CA LYS A 160 -20.19 11.16 -8.84
C LYS A 160 -18.70 11.02 -8.53
N THR A 161 -18.34 10.44 -7.39
CA THR A 161 -16.95 10.17 -7.04
C THR A 161 -16.30 9.20 -8.05
N LEU A 162 -17.01 8.15 -8.46
CA LEU A 162 -16.58 7.21 -9.50
C LEU A 162 -16.45 7.91 -10.86
N GLU A 163 -17.43 8.73 -11.25
CA GLU A 163 -17.40 9.48 -12.50
C GLU A 163 -16.20 10.43 -12.56
N ILE A 164 -15.85 11.10 -11.43
CA ILE A 164 -14.67 11.96 -11.32
C ILE A 164 -13.38 11.16 -11.46
N TYR A 165 -13.30 9.98 -10.85
CA TYR A 165 -12.11 9.15 -10.93
C TYR A 165 -11.93 8.50 -12.31
N LEU A 166 -13.04 8.03 -12.89
CA LEU A 166 -13.09 7.30 -14.16
C LEU A 166 -13.32 8.23 -15.36
N GLN A 167 -13.06 9.54 -15.25
CA GLN A 167 -13.26 10.48 -16.36
C GLN A 167 -12.48 10.07 -17.63
N GLY A 168 -11.38 9.33 -17.52
CA GLY A 168 -10.67 8.82 -18.70
C GLY A 168 -11.35 7.64 -19.41
N CYS A 169 -12.37 7.03 -18.81
CA CYS A 169 -13.03 5.83 -19.33
C CYS A 169 -14.30 6.21 -20.11
N SER A 170 -14.40 5.83 -21.37
CA SER A 170 -15.52 6.23 -22.24
C SER A 170 -16.87 5.66 -21.81
N PHE A 171 -16.92 4.52 -21.11
CA PHE A 171 -18.16 3.91 -20.62
C PHE A 171 -18.83 4.66 -19.47
N THR A 172 -18.10 5.55 -18.77
CA THR A 172 -18.69 6.39 -17.70
C THR A 172 -19.19 7.73 -18.22
N GLN A 173 -18.63 8.25 -19.32
CA GLN A 173 -19.04 9.53 -19.91
C GLN A 173 -20.21 9.41 -20.87
N ASN A 174 -20.24 8.32 -21.66
CA ASN A 174 -21.19 8.18 -22.76
C ASN A 174 -22.51 7.51 -22.34
N ASP A 175 -22.56 6.89 -21.16
CA ASP A 175 -23.73 6.21 -20.61
C ASP A 175 -23.99 6.68 -19.19
N SER A 176 -24.87 7.66 -19.01
CA SER A 176 -25.28 8.13 -17.67
C SER A 176 -26.02 7.08 -16.84
N ALA A 177 -26.43 5.96 -17.46
CA ALA A 177 -27.11 4.85 -16.83
C ALA A 177 -26.18 3.64 -16.61
N TRP A 178 -24.85 3.79 -16.75
CA TRP A 178 -23.89 2.68 -16.72
C TRP A 178 -23.97 1.84 -15.43
N LEU A 179 -24.24 2.47 -14.27
CA LEU A 179 -24.46 1.80 -12.97
C LEU A 179 -25.89 1.29 -12.75
N THR A 180 -26.85 1.64 -13.61
CA THR A 180 -28.26 1.22 -13.45
C THR A 180 -28.67 0.15 -14.45
N ASP A 181 -27.75 -0.21 -15.36
CA ASP A 181 -27.94 -1.25 -16.35
C ASP A 181 -27.98 -2.63 -15.68
N LYS A 182 -29.16 -3.25 -15.70
CA LYS A 182 -29.43 -4.55 -15.06
C LYS A 182 -28.58 -5.70 -15.58
N ASN A 183 -27.97 -5.57 -16.76
CA ASN A 183 -27.13 -6.61 -17.34
C ASN A 183 -25.65 -6.48 -16.94
N THR A 184 -25.27 -5.39 -16.27
CA THR A 184 -23.88 -5.02 -16.05
C THR A 184 -23.59 -4.87 -14.56
N ARG A 185 -22.89 -5.86 -13.99
CA ARG A 185 -22.52 -5.88 -12.57
C ARG A 185 -21.07 -5.47 -12.39
N PHE A 186 -20.81 -4.64 -11.39
CA PHE A 186 -19.47 -4.14 -11.09
C PHE A 186 -19.01 -4.59 -9.71
N LEU A 187 -17.73 -4.93 -9.63
CA LEU A 187 -17.01 -5.12 -8.38
C LEU A 187 -16.01 -3.97 -8.22
N PHE A 188 -16.28 -3.07 -7.27
CA PHE A 188 -15.40 -1.94 -6.96
C PHE A 188 -14.36 -2.36 -5.91
N LEU A 189 -13.09 -2.35 -6.31
CA LEU A 189 -11.93 -2.66 -5.47
C LEU A 189 -11.27 -1.35 -5.04
N LEU A 190 -11.63 -0.89 -3.85
CA LEU A 190 -11.22 0.37 -3.23
C LEU A 190 -9.99 0.14 -2.36
N ASP A 191 -8.80 0.38 -2.91
CA ASP A 191 -7.53 0.06 -2.26
C ASP A 191 -6.92 1.24 -1.50
N GLY A 192 -6.61 1.05 -0.21
CA GLY A 192 -5.86 2.03 0.60
C GLY A 192 -6.75 3.08 1.31
N PHE A 193 -7.78 2.65 2.03
CA PHE A 193 -8.65 3.56 2.78
C PHE A 193 -7.90 4.34 3.86
N ASP A 194 -6.91 3.71 4.49
CA ASP A 194 -5.98 4.39 5.40
C ASP A 194 -5.32 5.58 4.71
N GLU A 195 -4.88 5.42 3.48
CA GLU A 195 -4.18 6.47 2.71
C GLU A 195 -5.08 7.67 2.40
N LEU A 196 -6.37 7.42 2.12
CA LEU A 196 -7.34 8.49 1.91
C LEU A 196 -7.67 9.23 3.21
N LEU A 197 -7.83 8.51 4.33
CA LEU A 197 -8.03 9.13 5.65
C LEU A 197 -6.91 10.09 6.01
N LEU A 198 -5.66 9.70 5.69
CA LEU A 198 -4.49 10.54 5.89
C LEU A 198 -4.49 11.77 5.01
N LYS A 199 -4.88 11.59 3.75
CA LYS A 199 -4.83 12.65 2.75
C LYS A 199 -5.96 13.66 2.94
N ASN A 200 -7.16 13.18 3.20
CA ASN A 200 -8.36 13.98 3.34
C ASN A 200 -9.38 13.22 4.20
N TYR A 201 -9.30 13.43 5.51
CA TYR A 201 -10.18 12.78 6.49
C TYR A 201 -11.67 12.99 6.18
N GLU A 202 -12.08 14.19 5.79
CA GLU A 202 -13.50 14.45 5.47
C GLU A 202 -13.94 13.70 4.21
N CYS A 203 -13.14 13.71 3.14
CA CYS A 203 -13.46 12.93 1.94
C CYS A 203 -13.44 11.42 2.24
N ALA A 204 -12.53 10.92 3.07
CA ALA A 204 -12.54 9.52 3.47
C ALA A 204 -13.81 9.14 4.23
N ARG A 205 -14.22 10.00 5.18
CA ARG A 205 -15.45 9.83 5.95
C ARG A 205 -16.69 9.84 5.04
N GLU A 206 -16.80 10.85 4.19
CA GLU A 206 -17.87 10.98 3.20
C GLU A 206 -17.89 9.80 2.23
N LEU A 207 -16.74 9.35 1.75
CA LEU A 207 -16.64 8.21 0.83
C LEU A 207 -17.17 6.93 1.47
N LEU A 208 -16.84 6.68 2.73
CA LEU A 208 -17.32 5.49 3.45
C LEU A 208 -18.85 5.50 3.55
N GLU A 209 -19.44 6.63 3.96
CA GLU A 209 -20.91 6.81 3.96
C GLU A 209 -21.51 6.54 2.58
N GLN A 210 -20.93 7.16 1.55
CA GLN A 210 -21.39 7.04 0.17
C GLN A 210 -21.33 5.61 -0.35
N VAL A 211 -20.29 4.85 0.01
CA VAL A 211 -20.13 3.44 -0.40
C VAL A 211 -21.16 2.55 0.31
N LEU A 212 -21.43 2.78 1.60
CA LEU A 212 -22.45 2.05 2.35
C LEU A 212 -23.84 2.31 1.78
N ASP A 213 -24.20 3.59 1.58
CA ASP A 213 -25.46 4.00 0.97
C ASP A 213 -25.62 3.44 -0.45
N PHE A 214 -24.54 3.44 -1.24
CA PHE A 214 -24.53 2.86 -2.59
C PHE A 214 -24.77 1.35 -2.54
N GLN A 215 -24.09 0.63 -1.64
CA GLN A 215 -24.22 -0.82 -1.51
C GLN A 215 -25.67 -1.20 -1.13
N GLN A 216 -26.28 -0.50 -0.17
CA GLN A 216 -27.68 -0.71 0.22
C GLN A 216 -28.65 -0.40 -0.92
N SER A 217 -28.47 0.74 -1.60
CA SER A 217 -29.38 1.19 -2.67
C SER A 217 -29.28 0.33 -3.94
N SER A 218 -28.12 -0.29 -4.19
CA SER A 218 -27.89 -1.17 -5.35
C SER A 218 -28.64 -2.51 -5.30
N ARG A 219 -29.28 -2.87 -4.17
CA ARG A 219 -30.09 -4.10 -3.99
C ARG A 219 -29.44 -5.35 -4.60
N ASP A 220 -28.19 -5.61 -4.23
CA ASP A 220 -27.36 -6.78 -4.62
C ASP A 220 -26.76 -6.76 -6.03
N HIS A 221 -26.96 -5.69 -6.78
CA HIS A 221 -26.50 -5.65 -8.16
C HIS A 221 -24.97 -5.50 -8.24
N HIS A 222 -24.40 -4.54 -7.50
CA HIS A 222 -22.95 -4.29 -7.43
C HIS A 222 -22.36 -4.78 -6.11
N GLN A 223 -21.03 -4.87 -6.06
CA GLN A 223 -20.28 -5.20 -4.86
C GLN A 223 -19.15 -4.21 -4.65
N CYS A 224 -19.00 -3.71 -3.43
CA CYS A 224 -17.86 -2.92 -2.99
C CYS A 224 -16.95 -3.73 -2.06
N LEU A 225 -15.64 -3.61 -2.26
CA LEU A 225 -14.59 -4.13 -1.40
C LEU A 225 -13.61 -3.00 -1.08
N ILE A 226 -13.32 -2.82 0.20
CA ILE A 226 -12.41 -1.80 0.71
C ILE A 226 -11.23 -2.48 1.41
N THR A 227 -10.01 -1.98 1.21
CA THR A 227 -8.84 -2.35 2.02
C THR A 227 -8.37 -1.21 2.90
N GLY A 228 -7.85 -1.51 4.09
CA GLY A 228 -7.30 -0.50 5.00
C GLY A 228 -6.51 -1.09 6.17
N ARG A 229 -6.04 -0.25 7.09
CA ARG A 229 -5.48 -0.70 8.38
C ARG A 229 -6.60 -0.89 9.42
N PRO A 230 -6.41 -1.70 10.47
CA PRO A 230 -7.43 -1.91 11.51
C PRO A 230 -7.93 -0.60 12.13
N LEU A 231 -7.02 0.30 12.49
CA LEU A 231 -7.34 1.60 13.13
C LEU A 231 -8.07 2.59 12.21
N SER A 232 -8.13 2.33 10.90
CA SER A 232 -8.75 3.23 9.93
C SER A 232 -10.27 3.26 10.02
N ILE A 233 -10.90 2.17 10.46
CA ILE A 233 -12.33 2.16 10.73
C ILE A 233 -12.61 2.73 12.12
N GLU A 234 -11.79 2.35 13.11
CA GLU A 234 -11.98 2.78 14.50
C GLU A 234 -11.86 4.30 14.66
N GLY A 235 -10.91 4.93 13.97
CA GLY A 235 -10.73 6.39 14.02
C GLY A 235 -11.87 7.22 13.41
N VAL A 236 -12.85 6.57 12.77
CA VAL A 236 -14.08 7.20 12.29
C VAL A 236 -15.22 6.85 13.26
N ASP A 237 -15.03 7.22 14.52
CA ASP A 237 -15.73 6.78 15.75
C ASP A 237 -17.29 6.88 15.76
N ASN A 238 -17.92 7.42 14.73
CA ASN A 238 -19.38 7.64 14.70
C ASN A 238 -20.19 6.61 13.89
N TYR A 239 -19.57 5.60 13.26
CA TYR A 239 -20.30 4.62 12.42
C TYR A 239 -20.59 3.29 13.10
N VAL A 240 -20.47 3.19 14.43
CA VAL A 240 -20.66 1.95 15.20
C VAL A 240 -21.94 1.20 14.81
N ASP A 241 -23.03 1.91 14.50
CA ASP A 241 -24.31 1.32 14.10
C ASP A 241 -24.34 0.80 12.65
N GLN A 242 -23.46 1.28 11.77
CA GLN A 242 -23.35 0.85 10.36
C GLN A 242 -22.26 -0.21 10.13
N ILE A 243 -21.35 -0.42 11.09
CA ILE A 243 -20.30 -1.44 11.04
C ILE A 243 -20.89 -2.86 10.97
N GLU A 244 -22.10 -3.08 11.50
CA GLU A 244 -22.81 -4.37 11.38
C GLU A 244 -23.10 -4.78 9.92
N GLU A 245 -23.02 -3.83 8.97
CA GLU A 245 -23.23 -4.06 7.55
C GLU A 245 -21.95 -4.40 6.78
N LEU A 246 -20.84 -4.63 7.47
CA LEU A 246 -19.56 -5.00 6.85
C LEU A 246 -19.27 -6.51 6.96
N HIS A 247 -18.80 -7.11 5.87
CA HIS A 247 -18.07 -8.38 5.93
C HIS A 247 -16.60 -8.07 6.21
N ARG A 248 -16.18 -8.25 7.46
CA ARG A 248 -14.82 -7.90 7.89
C ARG A 248 -13.93 -9.13 7.97
N ALA A 249 -12.71 -8.99 7.45
CA ALA A 249 -11.67 -9.98 7.61
C ALA A 249 -10.29 -9.34 7.74
N GLU A 250 -9.40 -9.97 8.49
CA GLU A 250 -8.02 -9.55 8.69
C GLU A 250 -7.04 -10.50 8.00
N ILE A 251 -6.07 -9.95 7.27
CA ILE A 251 -5.02 -10.71 6.61
C ILE A 251 -4.07 -11.28 7.66
N GLU A 252 -3.97 -12.61 7.67
CA GLU A 252 -3.07 -13.34 8.56
C GLU A 252 -1.62 -13.29 8.05
N PRO A 253 -0.63 -13.42 8.95
CA PRO A 253 0.73 -13.78 8.57
C PRO A 253 0.77 -15.05 7.72
N MET A 254 1.72 -15.14 6.79
CA MET A 254 1.90 -16.33 5.96
C MET A 254 2.19 -17.55 6.83
N ASN A 255 1.31 -18.54 6.77
CA ASN A 255 1.57 -19.86 7.35
C ASN A 255 2.72 -20.58 6.60
N ASP A 256 3.11 -21.76 7.09
CA ASP A 256 4.20 -22.54 6.49
C ASP A 256 3.94 -22.89 5.02
N SER A 257 2.71 -23.25 4.65
CA SER A 257 2.37 -23.57 3.27
C SER A 257 2.54 -22.38 2.33
N LEU A 258 2.10 -21.19 2.75
CA LEU A 258 2.23 -19.96 1.95
C LEU A 258 3.68 -19.51 1.86
N TYR A 259 4.43 -19.61 2.96
CA TYR A 259 5.86 -19.35 2.98
C TYR A 259 6.61 -20.27 2.02
N GLU A 260 6.31 -21.56 2.02
CA GLU A 260 6.89 -22.53 1.09
C GLU A 260 6.51 -22.24 -0.37
N SER A 261 5.25 -21.88 -0.62
CA SER A 261 4.81 -21.46 -1.96
C SER A 261 5.55 -20.21 -2.45
N TRP A 262 5.78 -19.24 -1.57
CA TRP A 262 6.54 -18.04 -1.89
C TRP A 262 8.00 -18.40 -2.21
N MET A 263 8.62 -19.28 -1.42
CA MET A 263 9.99 -19.74 -1.67
C MET A 263 10.14 -20.51 -2.98
N GLN A 264 9.15 -21.33 -3.36
CA GLN A 264 9.15 -22.01 -4.66
C GLN A 264 9.07 -21.02 -5.82
N LYS A 265 8.31 -19.94 -5.66
CA LYS A 265 8.25 -18.84 -6.63
C LYS A 265 9.58 -18.11 -6.73
N TRP A 266 10.18 -17.79 -5.58
CA TRP A 266 11.53 -17.20 -5.52
C TRP A 266 12.58 -18.09 -6.21
N GLU A 267 12.51 -19.41 -5.99
CA GLU A 267 13.39 -20.39 -6.62
C GLU A 267 13.30 -20.42 -8.14
N ARG A 268 12.11 -20.24 -8.71
CA ARG A 268 11.95 -20.19 -10.16
C ARG A 268 12.65 -18.98 -10.78
N ILE A 269 12.79 -17.89 -10.02
CA ILE A 269 13.40 -16.64 -10.49
C ILE A 269 14.92 -16.66 -10.28
N PHE A 270 15.37 -17.10 -9.11
CA PHE A 270 16.78 -16.99 -8.67
C PHE A 270 17.54 -18.31 -8.62
N GLY A 271 16.85 -19.43 -8.80
CA GLY A 271 17.42 -20.76 -8.78
C GLY A 271 17.46 -21.41 -7.39
N GLU A 272 17.65 -22.73 -7.41
CA GLU A 272 17.69 -23.60 -6.24
C GLU A 272 18.80 -23.23 -5.25
N LYS A 273 20.00 -22.91 -5.78
CA LYS A 273 21.17 -22.57 -4.94
C LYS A 273 20.89 -21.36 -4.07
N GLU A 274 20.37 -20.28 -4.65
CA GLU A 274 20.13 -19.06 -3.88
C GLU A 274 18.98 -19.25 -2.88
N THR A 275 17.93 -19.95 -3.29
CA THR A 275 16.80 -20.23 -2.38
C THR A 275 17.23 -21.10 -1.20
N LYS A 276 18.08 -22.10 -1.41
CA LYS A 276 18.66 -22.92 -0.34
C LYS A 276 19.48 -22.07 0.64
N ASN A 277 20.37 -21.22 0.11
CA ASN A 277 21.18 -20.33 0.94
C ASN A 277 20.28 -19.39 1.77
N PHE A 278 19.27 -18.78 1.15
CA PHE A 278 18.37 -17.86 1.83
C PHE A 278 17.52 -18.58 2.91
N ARG A 279 17.07 -19.81 2.66
CA ARG A 279 16.37 -20.62 3.67
C ARG A 279 17.27 -20.94 4.86
N GLU A 280 18.52 -21.30 4.61
CA GLU A 280 19.50 -21.55 5.66
C GLU A 280 19.77 -20.27 6.46
N PHE A 281 19.86 -19.12 5.78
CA PHE A 281 19.97 -17.82 6.42
C PHE A 281 18.78 -17.52 7.36
N ILE A 282 17.53 -17.73 6.91
CA ILE A 282 16.36 -17.48 7.76
C ILE A 282 16.34 -18.41 8.98
N LYS A 283 16.70 -19.69 8.83
CA LYS A 283 16.78 -20.65 9.94
C LYS A 283 17.87 -20.32 10.97
N ASN A 284 18.92 -19.63 10.55
CA ASN A 284 19.99 -19.19 11.43
C ASN A 284 19.69 -17.82 12.09
N CYS A 285 18.63 -17.12 11.64
CA CYS A 285 18.18 -15.91 12.29
C CYS A 285 17.48 -16.21 13.63
N PRO A 286 17.43 -15.24 14.57
CA PRO A 286 16.61 -15.37 15.77
C PRO A 286 15.14 -15.68 15.48
N GLU A 287 14.50 -16.38 16.42
CA GLU A 287 13.12 -16.90 16.32
C GLU A 287 12.11 -15.85 15.84
N ASP A 288 12.20 -14.60 16.29
CA ASP A 288 11.29 -13.53 15.89
C ASP A 288 11.40 -13.18 14.38
N ILE A 289 12.60 -13.25 13.80
CA ILE A 289 12.79 -13.05 12.36
C ILE A 289 12.26 -14.26 11.59
N GLU A 290 12.59 -15.48 12.03
CA GLU A 290 12.17 -16.73 11.40
C GLU A 290 10.64 -16.91 11.43
N THR A 291 10.00 -16.62 12.56
CA THR A 291 8.59 -16.96 12.80
C THR A 291 7.62 -15.80 12.62
N ARG A 292 8.08 -14.54 12.68
CA ARG A 292 7.22 -13.35 12.58
C ARG A 292 7.53 -12.50 11.37
N LEU A 293 8.75 -11.96 11.27
CA LEU A 293 9.09 -11.01 10.19
C LEU A 293 9.12 -11.69 8.81
N SER A 294 9.61 -12.93 8.73
CA SER A 294 9.63 -13.68 7.46
C SER A 294 8.22 -14.08 6.98
N ARG A 295 7.19 -13.89 7.80
CA ARG A 295 5.80 -14.22 7.47
C ARG A 295 5.01 -13.05 6.90
N GLU A 296 5.65 -11.90 6.76
CA GLU A 296 5.09 -10.72 6.09
C GLU A 296 5.64 -10.61 4.66
N PRO A 297 4.79 -10.54 3.62
CA PRO A 297 5.26 -10.56 2.23
C PRO A 297 6.30 -9.48 1.90
N LEU A 298 6.09 -8.24 2.38
CA LEU A 298 7.02 -7.14 2.15
C LEU A 298 8.37 -7.40 2.83
N LEU A 299 8.36 -7.82 4.09
CA LEU A 299 9.59 -8.04 4.86
C LEU A 299 10.33 -9.29 4.39
N LEU A 300 9.63 -10.36 4.04
CA LEU A 300 10.23 -11.57 3.45
C LEU A 300 10.97 -11.22 2.16
N TYR A 301 10.34 -10.44 1.29
CA TYR A 301 10.97 -9.95 0.07
C TYR A 301 12.22 -9.10 0.36
N LEU A 302 12.14 -8.16 1.30
CA LEU A 302 13.27 -7.32 1.68
C LEU A 302 14.44 -8.15 2.24
N LEU A 303 14.16 -9.12 3.10
CA LEU A 303 15.16 -10.04 3.64
C LEU A 303 15.83 -10.85 2.52
N ALA A 304 15.04 -11.41 1.59
CA ALA A 304 15.54 -12.18 0.46
C ALA A 304 16.46 -11.33 -0.42
N ARG A 305 16.04 -10.10 -0.70
CA ARG A 305 16.81 -9.17 -1.52
C ARG A 305 18.13 -8.76 -0.86
N LEU A 306 18.10 -8.41 0.43
CA LEU A 306 19.29 -8.01 1.18
C LEU A 306 20.29 -9.16 1.35
N HIS A 307 19.80 -10.38 1.53
CA HIS A 307 20.63 -11.58 1.53
C HIS A 307 21.30 -11.81 0.17
N ARG A 308 20.50 -11.80 -0.92
CA ARG A 308 20.97 -12.02 -2.29
C ARG A 308 22.03 -10.98 -2.73
N GLU A 309 21.87 -9.74 -2.28
CA GLU A 309 22.80 -8.64 -2.56
C GLU A 309 23.95 -8.55 -1.52
N GLU A 310 24.11 -9.56 -0.66
CA GLU A 310 25.18 -9.70 0.35
C GLU A 310 25.26 -8.57 1.39
N TYR A 311 24.20 -7.78 1.53
CA TYR A 311 24.10 -6.74 2.54
C TYR A 311 24.00 -7.33 3.95
N ILE A 312 23.35 -8.48 4.09
CA ILE A 312 23.21 -9.22 5.34
C ILE A 312 23.73 -10.66 5.16
N SER A 313 24.47 -11.15 6.16
CA SER A 313 25.00 -12.51 6.20
C SER A 313 24.82 -13.14 7.57
N ASN A 314 24.91 -14.48 7.65
CA ASN A 314 24.86 -15.23 8.91
C ASN A 314 25.91 -14.76 9.91
N GLU A 315 27.11 -14.38 9.45
CA GLU A 315 28.18 -13.91 10.34
C GLU A 315 27.81 -12.62 11.08
N LYS A 316 27.12 -11.69 10.42
CA LYS A 316 26.64 -10.44 11.03
C LYS A 316 25.53 -10.68 12.06
N LEU A 317 24.74 -11.74 11.90
CA LEU A 317 23.59 -12.04 12.77
C LEU A 317 23.89 -13.07 13.87
N ASN A 318 24.87 -13.96 13.68
CA ASN A 318 25.23 -14.99 14.67
C ASN A 318 25.77 -14.40 15.99
N ILE A 319 26.24 -13.14 15.96
CA ILE A 319 26.68 -12.41 17.15
C ILE A 319 25.50 -11.72 17.84
N ALA A 320 24.42 -11.44 17.12
CA ALA A 320 23.29 -10.63 17.56
C ALA A 320 22.13 -11.51 18.04
N LYS A 321 21.73 -11.38 19.31
CA LYS A 321 20.58 -12.11 19.86
C LYS A 321 19.32 -11.26 19.86
N GLY A 322 18.19 -11.88 19.49
CA GLY A 322 16.85 -11.30 19.59
C GLY A 322 16.74 -9.92 18.95
N MET A 323 16.59 -8.89 19.78
CA MET A 323 16.37 -7.50 19.36
C MET A 323 17.52 -6.90 18.54
N GLN A 324 18.75 -7.32 18.81
CA GLN A 324 19.93 -6.82 18.08
C GLN A 324 19.91 -7.23 16.60
N ALA A 325 19.42 -8.44 16.29
CA ALA A 325 19.32 -8.91 14.91
C ALA A 325 18.29 -8.11 14.12
N LYS A 326 17.16 -7.76 14.76
CA LYS A 326 16.18 -6.84 14.16
C LYS A 326 16.78 -5.47 13.89
N VAL A 327 17.47 -4.89 14.88
CA VAL A 327 18.18 -3.61 14.70
C VAL A 327 19.10 -3.65 13.48
N ILE A 328 19.89 -4.73 13.33
CA ILE A 328 20.78 -4.90 12.18
C ILE A 328 19.99 -4.95 10.87
N ILE A 329 18.90 -5.72 10.81
CA ILE A 329 18.06 -5.82 9.61
C ILE A 329 17.46 -4.46 9.25
N TYR A 330 16.79 -3.79 10.21
CA TYR A 330 16.16 -2.50 9.97
C TYR A 330 17.18 -1.43 9.58
N LYS A 331 18.33 -1.39 10.26
CA LYS A 331 19.45 -0.51 9.90
C LYS A 331 19.92 -0.76 8.47
N THR A 332 20.16 -2.01 8.12
CA THR A 332 20.66 -2.41 6.80
C THR A 332 19.63 -2.12 5.70
N CYS A 333 18.34 -2.36 5.94
CA CYS A 333 17.26 -1.97 5.04
C CYS A 333 17.27 -0.45 4.75
N VAL A 334 17.36 0.37 5.80
CA VAL A 334 17.39 1.83 5.67
C VAL A 334 18.64 2.27 4.91
N ASP A 335 19.82 1.76 5.27
CA ASP A 335 21.08 2.07 4.59
C ASP A 335 21.02 1.70 3.10
N TRP A 336 20.53 0.51 2.79
CA TRP A 336 20.38 0.02 1.42
C TRP A 336 19.44 0.89 0.58
N VAL A 337 18.29 1.34 1.11
CA VAL A 337 17.41 2.27 0.38
C VAL A 337 18.10 3.61 0.15
N LEU A 338 18.81 4.14 1.15
CA LEU A 338 19.53 5.40 1.04
C LEU A 338 20.68 5.32 0.02
N GLU A 339 21.39 4.20 -0.03
CA GLU A 339 22.44 3.94 -1.03
C GLU A 339 21.87 3.85 -2.45
N ARG A 340 20.79 3.08 -2.65
CA ARG A 340 20.15 2.98 -3.98
C ARG A 340 19.59 4.30 -4.48
N GLN A 341 19.18 5.19 -3.57
CA GLN A 341 18.78 6.55 -3.90
C GLN A 341 19.96 7.41 -4.38
N ARG A 342 21.18 7.12 -3.91
CA ARG A 342 22.39 7.81 -4.33
C ARG A 342 22.79 7.44 -5.76
N ASP A 343 22.65 6.17 -6.14
CA ASP A 343 23.09 5.67 -7.44
C ASP A 343 22.20 6.14 -8.61
N LYS A 344 20.93 6.43 -8.35
CA LYS A 344 20.06 7.11 -9.32
C LYS A 344 20.45 8.59 -9.35
N GLN A 345 20.64 9.14 -10.56
CA GLN A 345 21.26 10.46 -10.89
C GLN A 345 20.80 11.73 -10.11
N VAL A 346 19.89 11.62 -9.15
CA VAL A 346 19.30 12.71 -8.37
C VAL A 346 20.21 13.20 -7.25
N SER A 347 20.98 12.32 -6.59
CA SER A 347 21.93 12.74 -5.54
C SER A 347 23.04 13.66 -6.07
N LYS A 348 23.52 13.41 -7.30
CA LYS A 348 24.48 14.30 -7.98
C LYS A 348 23.90 15.66 -8.35
N LYS A 349 22.57 15.78 -8.48
CA LYS A 349 21.87 17.02 -8.86
C LYS A 349 21.45 17.87 -7.68
N ILE A 350 21.18 17.27 -6.51
CA ILE A 350 20.70 17.98 -5.30
C ILE A 350 21.79 18.07 -4.21
N GLY A 351 22.86 17.28 -4.29
CA GLY A 351 24.01 17.38 -3.36
C GLY A 351 23.68 16.96 -1.92
N LEU A 352 22.57 16.27 -1.68
CA LEU A 352 22.17 15.81 -0.36
C LEU A 352 23.03 14.64 0.11
N ASP A 353 23.70 14.81 1.25
CA ASP A 353 24.42 13.75 1.95
C ASP A 353 23.44 12.67 2.46
N ILE A 354 23.86 11.40 2.42
CA ILE A 354 23.10 10.27 2.98
C ILE A 354 22.81 10.51 4.47
N ASN A 355 23.75 11.13 5.19
CA ASN A 355 23.57 11.45 6.61
C ASN A 355 22.43 12.45 6.83
N TYR A 356 22.27 13.43 5.93
CA TYR A 356 21.16 14.39 6.00
C TYR A 356 19.82 13.70 5.73
N LEU A 357 19.75 12.80 4.73
CA LEU A 357 18.53 12.04 4.46
C LEU A 357 18.14 11.12 5.62
N ARG A 358 19.12 10.45 6.24
CA ARG A 358 18.87 9.63 7.43
C ARG A 358 18.40 10.49 8.61
N GLY A 359 19.00 11.65 8.83
CA GLY A 359 18.56 12.62 9.85
C GLY A 359 17.13 13.12 9.62
N LEU A 360 16.73 13.36 8.36
CA LEU A 360 15.35 13.69 8.02
C LEU A 360 14.38 12.55 8.42
N MET A 361 14.69 11.32 8.03
CA MET A 361 13.84 10.17 8.36
C MET A 361 13.69 9.99 9.87
N GLN A 362 14.74 10.27 10.64
CA GLN A 362 14.72 10.29 12.10
C GLN A 362 13.80 11.37 12.68
N GLU A 363 13.83 12.60 12.16
CA GLU A 363 12.91 13.67 12.58
C GLU A 363 11.46 13.38 12.18
N ILE A 364 11.23 12.77 11.02
CA ILE A 364 9.89 12.28 10.62
C ILE A 364 9.41 11.21 11.59
N ALA A 365 10.27 10.27 11.99
CA ALA A 365 9.95 9.21 12.92
C ALA A 365 9.55 9.74 14.30
N LEU A 366 10.27 10.75 14.77
CA LEU A 366 9.93 11.48 15.98
C LEU A 366 8.56 12.15 15.86
N CYS A 367 8.33 12.97 14.82
CA CYS A 367 7.07 13.71 14.66
C CYS A 367 5.85 12.79 14.49
N THR A 368 6.01 11.70 13.72
CA THR A 368 4.93 10.72 13.49
C THR A 368 4.59 9.96 14.76
N THR A 369 5.57 9.72 15.64
CA THR A 369 5.32 9.12 16.96
C THR A 369 4.65 10.12 17.90
N GLN A 370 5.14 11.36 17.94
CA GLN A 370 4.62 12.42 18.82
C GLN A 370 3.22 12.88 18.47
N SER A 371 2.74 12.65 17.26
CA SER A 371 1.35 12.93 16.93
C SER A 371 0.37 11.92 17.53
N GLY A 372 0.84 10.76 18.01
CA GLY A 372 0.04 9.70 18.60
C GLY A 372 -0.73 8.82 17.62
N ILE A 373 -0.90 9.29 16.38
CA ILE A 373 -1.67 8.63 15.33
C ILE A 373 -0.80 8.06 14.20
N GLY A 374 0.54 8.17 14.32
CA GLY A 374 1.49 7.65 13.34
C GLY A 374 1.73 8.56 12.13
N ILE A 375 1.28 9.82 12.21
CA ILE A 375 1.20 10.76 11.07
C ILE A 375 1.69 12.14 11.50
N ALA A 376 2.63 12.73 10.79
CA ALA A 376 3.17 14.06 11.08
C ALA A 376 2.71 15.09 10.06
N LYS A 377 2.27 16.26 10.52
CA LYS A 377 2.07 17.42 9.62
C LYS A 377 3.43 17.96 9.20
N ILE A 378 3.57 18.36 7.93
CA ILE A 378 4.79 18.99 7.41
C ILE A 378 5.14 20.25 8.22
N ALA A 379 4.14 21.01 8.64
CA ALA A 379 4.34 22.18 9.52
C ALA A 379 5.10 21.84 10.82
N MET A 380 4.88 20.64 11.37
CA MET A 380 5.58 20.16 12.57
C MET A 380 7.05 19.89 12.28
N LEU A 381 7.35 19.32 11.10
CA LEU A 381 8.72 19.10 10.63
C LEU A 381 9.42 20.42 10.35
N GLU A 382 8.76 21.35 9.66
CA GLU A 382 9.32 22.66 9.35
C GLU A 382 9.71 23.43 10.62
N ASN A 383 8.83 23.44 11.63
CA ASN A 383 9.10 24.11 12.91
C ASN A 383 10.27 23.52 13.69
N ARG A 384 10.59 22.23 13.48
CA ARG A 384 11.75 21.58 14.11
C ARG A 384 13.03 21.81 13.32
N LEU A 385 12.90 21.93 12.00
CA LEU A 385 14.04 22.09 11.10
C LEU A 385 14.43 23.56 10.87
N THR A 386 13.62 24.54 11.27
CA THR A 386 13.78 25.99 11.03
C THR A 386 15.14 26.58 11.41
N ASN A 387 15.86 26.01 12.37
CA ASN A 387 17.18 26.49 12.81
C ASN A 387 18.35 25.78 12.13
N THR A 388 18.08 24.80 11.27
CA THR A 388 19.10 24.17 10.43
C THR A 388 19.06 24.83 9.06
N ASN A 389 20.18 25.39 8.58
CA ASN A 389 20.38 25.78 7.17
C ASN A 389 20.41 24.51 6.29
N SER A 390 19.31 23.77 6.32
CA SER A 390 19.23 22.42 5.82
C SER A 390 18.57 22.44 4.45
N PRO A 391 19.24 21.91 3.41
CA PRO A 391 18.62 21.72 2.09
C PRO A 391 17.36 20.84 2.14
N ILE A 392 17.08 20.22 3.30
CA ILE A 392 15.87 19.49 3.64
C ILE A 392 14.62 20.38 3.64
N ILE A 393 14.70 21.62 4.14
CA ILE A 393 13.53 22.52 4.14
C ILE A 393 13.15 22.85 2.69
N ASP A 394 14.15 23.07 1.84
CA ASP A 394 13.94 23.31 0.41
C ASP A 394 13.45 22.04 -0.29
N LEU A 395 13.90 20.84 0.12
CA LEU A 395 13.36 19.56 -0.36
C LEU A 395 11.88 19.42 0.04
N ILE A 396 11.54 19.62 1.31
CA ILE A 396 10.15 19.56 1.82
C ILE A 396 9.26 20.59 1.12
N ARG A 397 9.71 21.84 0.95
CA ARG A 397 9.00 22.88 0.20
C ARG A 397 8.90 22.58 -1.30
N SER A 398 9.88 21.89 -1.89
CA SER A 398 9.82 21.43 -3.27
C SER A 398 8.86 20.24 -3.45
N LEU A 399 8.70 19.43 -2.39
CA LEU A 399 7.72 18.34 -2.33
C LEU A 399 6.28 18.87 -2.17
N GLU A 400 6.10 20.02 -1.51
CA GLU A 400 4.81 20.73 -1.44
C GLU A 400 4.42 21.38 -2.79
N ASN A 401 5.40 21.89 -3.55
CA ASN A 401 5.18 22.54 -4.84
C ASN A 401 5.25 21.54 -6.01
N ARG A 402 4.24 20.66 -6.14
CA ARG A 402 4.14 19.72 -7.26
C ARG A 402 3.96 20.45 -8.60
N THR A 403 5.04 20.60 -9.35
CA THR A 403 4.98 20.83 -10.80
C THR A 403 5.22 19.51 -11.51
N GLU A 404 4.48 19.24 -12.59
CA GLU A 404 4.52 18.01 -13.43
C GLU A 404 5.94 17.61 -13.88
N GLN A 405 6.93 18.49 -13.79
CA GLN A 405 8.33 18.21 -14.11
C GLN A 405 9.07 17.38 -13.03
N PHE A 406 8.58 17.30 -11.78
CA PHE A 406 9.28 16.62 -10.67
C PHE A 406 8.94 15.13 -10.49
N GLU A 407 7.91 14.60 -11.17
CA GLU A 407 7.60 13.16 -11.19
C GLU A 407 8.76 12.29 -11.75
N LYS A 408 9.70 12.91 -12.48
CA LYS A 408 10.92 12.24 -12.96
C LYS A 408 12.11 12.30 -12.00
N SER A 409 11.98 12.92 -10.82
CA SER A 409 13.07 12.91 -9.84
C SER A 409 13.02 11.61 -9.01
N SER A 410 13.95 10.70 -9.32
CA SER A 410 14.16 9.40 -8.67
C SER A 410 14.21 9.38 -7.13
N LEU A 411 14.38 10.52 -6.44
CA LEU A 411 14.30 10.60 -4.97
C LEU A 411 12.93 10.14 -4.45
N ASN A 412 11.87 10.37 -5.23
CA ASN A 412 10.52 10.05 -4.81
C ASN A 412 10.27 8.55 -4.81
N ASN A 413 10.63 7.80 -5.85
CA ASN A 413 10.07 6.45 -5.98
C ASN A 413 10.53 5.48 -4.89
N LEU A 414 11.80 5.40 -4.47
CA LEU A 414 12.17 4.40 -3.46
C LEU A 414 11.80 4.81 -2.03
N LEU A 415 12.07 6.05 -1.61
CA LEU A 415 11.76 6.49 -0.24
C LEU A 415 10.25 6.59 -0.03
N THR A 416 9.48 7.03 -1.03
CA THR A 416 8.02 7.06 -0.90
C THR A 416 7.35 5.70 -1.06
N THR A 417 7.91 4.80 -1.88
CA THR A 417 7.40 3.43 -2.01
C THR A 417 7.72 2.57 -0.78
N PHE A 418 8.87 2.80 -0.12
CA PHE A 418 9.30 1.95 1.01
C PHE A 418 8.98 2.52 2.38
N TYR A 419 9.06 3.85 2.57
CA TYR A 419 9.07 4.42 3.92
C TYR A 419 8.15 5.60 4.14
N LEU A 420 7.91 6.49 3.17
CA LEU A 420 7.25 7.78 3.44
C LEU A 420 6.08 8.07 2.49
N LYS A 421 4.86 8.22 2.99
CA LYS A 421 3.77 8.77 2.15
C LYS A 421 3.63 10.26 2.38
N LEU A 422 3.55 11.03 1.30
CA LEU A 422 3.31 12.47 1.30
C LEU A 422 1.89 12.75 0.78
N THR A 423 1.11 13.50 1.55
CA THR A 423 -0.26 13.88 1.14
C THR A 423 -0.33 15.33 0.66
N GLU A 424 -1.06 15.56 -0.44
CA GLU A 424 -1.44 16.89 -0.92
C GLU A 424 -2.75 17.33 -0.27
N GLU A 425 -2.77 18.49 0.38
CA GLU A 425 -3.99 19.13 0.85
C GLU A 425 -4.55 20.08 -0.23
N ASN A 426 -5.85 19.98 -0.53
CA ASN A 426 -6.52 20.78 -1.56
C ASN A 426 -6.94 22.20 -1.11
N THR A 427 -6.61 22.63 0.12
CA THR A 427 -7.03 23.94 0.65
C THR A 427 -6.03 24.52 1.65
N ASN A 428 -5.04 25.27 1.17
CA ASN A 428 -4.28 26.29 1.91
C ASN A 428 -3.72 25.91 3.30
N LYS A 429 -3.48 24.62 3.56
CA LYS A 429 -2.82 24.08 4.73
C LYS A 429 -1.83 23.00 4.26
N LYS A 430 -0.79 22.76 5.05
CA LYS A 430 0.48 22.12 4.66
C LYS A 430 0.35 20.60 4.71
N GLY A 431 0.97 19.88 3.78
CA GLY A 431 0.84 18.41 3.63
C GLY A 431 1.25 17.58 4.87
N SER A 432 1.08 16.25 4.81
CA SER A 432 1.45 15.34 5.91
C SER A 432 2.38 14.20 5.46
N VAL A 433 3.03 13.55 6.44
CA VAL A 433 4.01 12.48 6.25
C VAL A 433 3.71 11.31 7.19
N GLU A 434 3.73 10.07 6.68
CA GLU A 434 3.62 8.85 7.50
C GLU A 434 4.68 7.79 7.14
N PHE A 435 4.91 6.83 8.05
CA PHE A 435 5.70 5.64 7.73
C PHE A 435 4.85 4.55 7.09
N THR A 436 5.28 4.04 5.92
CA THR A 436 4.60 2.92 5.24
C THR A 436 4.56 1.67 6.12
N HIS A 437 5.57 1.45 6.96
CA HIS A 437 5.63 0.34 7.92
C HIS A 437 6.10 0.83 9.30
N LYS A 438 5.23 0.67 10.30
CA LYS A 438 5.39 1.25 11.65
C LYS A 438 6.74 0.96 12.29
N SER A 439 7.22 -0.29 12.23
CA SER A 439 8.47 -0.67 12.89
C SER A 439 9.71 0.04 12.34
N PHE A 440 9.70 0.51 11.09
CA PHE A 440 10.79 1.33 10.57
C PHE A 440 10.80 2.72 11.20
N GLY A 441 9.62 3.33 11.40
CA GLY A 441 9.49 4.57 12.15
C GLY A 441 9.94 4.40 13.60
N GLU A 442 9.50 3.34 14.28
CA GLU A 442 9.91 3.05 15.66
C GLU A 442 11.42 2.85 15.79
N PHE A 443 12.04 2.12 14.85
CA PHE A 443 13.49 1.95 14.78
C PHE A 443 14.22 3.29 14.56
N LEU A 444 13.77 4.11 13.61
CA LEU A 444 14.40 5.40 13.29
C LEU A 444 14.26 6.40 14.43
N PHE A 445 13.14 6.39 15.16
CA PHE A 445 12.99 7.19 16.36
C PHE A 445 13.93 6.70 17.47
N ALA A 446 14.07 5.39 17.68
CA ALA A 446 15.06 4.88 18.63
C ALA A 446 16.50 5.30 18.27
N GLU A 447 16.85 5.30 16.98
CA GLU A 447 18.16 5.80 16.52
C GLU A 447 18.32 7.31 16.76
N ARG A 448 17.25 8.10 16.64
CA ARG A 448 17.24 9.53 16.95
C ARG A 448 17.45 9.81 18.43
N LEU A 449 16.83 9.00 19.30
CA LEU A 449 17.01 9.06 20.76
C LEU A 449 18.45 8.76 21.13
N LYS A 450 19.02 7.68 20.57
CA LYS A 450 20.42 7.30 20.79
C LYS A 450 21.38 8.44 20.46
N LYS A 451 21.23 9.07 19.29
CA LYS A 451 22.03 10.24 18.88
C LYS A 451 21.90 11.42 19.85
N SER A 452 20.69 11.67 20.35
CA SER A 452 20.49 12.71 21.36
C SER A 452 21.19 12.37 22.67
N PHE A 453 21.16 11.11 23.10
CA PHE A 453 21.87 10.67 24.29
C PHE A 453 23.37 10.86 24.10
N GLU A 454 23.95 10.41 22.99
CA GLU A 454 25.37 10.63 22.66
C GLU A 454 25.75 12.11 22.67
N ASN A 455 24.91 12.98 22.08
CA ASN A 455 25.12 14.42 22.11
C ASN A 455 25.05 15.00 23.53
N TRP A 456 24.27 14.39 24.43
CA TRP A 456 24.24 14.79 25.84
C TRP A 456 25.52 14.40 26.61
N PHE A 457 26.32 13.49 26.06
CA PHE A 457 27.53 12.97 26.68
C PHE A 457 28.82 13.38 25.94
N ILE A 458 28.81 14.48 25.16
CA ILE A 458 30.02 14.97 24.46
C ILE A 458 31.15 15.19 25.47
N LYS A 459 32.22 14.41 25.28
CA LYS A 459 33.38 14.34 26.17
C LYS A 459 34.49 15.23 25.61
N ASP A 460 34.54 16.49 26.04
CA ASP A 460 35.74 17.33 25.81
C ASP A 460 36.66 17.19 27.05
N GLY A 461 37.36 16.05 27.13
CA GLY A 461 38.20 15.71 28.29
C GLY A 461 37.47 14.99 29.44
N GLU A 462 37.59 15.47 30.68
CA GLU A 462 36.99 14.87 31.90
C GLU A 462 35.68 15.54 32.36
N GLN A 463 35.17 16.54 31.64
CA GLN A 463 33.96 17.28 32.03
C GLN A 463 32.88 17.21 30.95
N TYR A 464 31.64 16.98 31.40
CA TYR A 464 30.44 17.07 30.58
C TYR A 464 29.97 18.53 30.56
N GLU A 465 30.17 19.24 29.44
CA GLU A 465 29.79 20.65 29.28
C GLU A 465 28.47 20.79 28.53
N ILE A 466 27.34 20.47 29.17
CA ILE A 466 26.03 20.84 28.63
C ILE A 466 25.23 21.55 29.70
N GLU A 467 24.68 22.71 29.34
CA GLU A 467 23.82 23.46 30.24
C GLU A 467 22.56 22.66 30.59
N ALA A 468 22.23 22.60 31.88
CA ALA A 468 21.07 21.84 32.38
C ALA A 468 19.75 22.30 31.76
N SER A 469 19.64 23.58 31.36
CA SER A 469 18.52 24.15 30.60
C SER A 469 18.38 23.49 29.23
N GLN A 470 19.47 23.32 28.48
CA GLN A 470 19.46 22.69 27.17
C GLN A 470 19.05 21.20 27.26
N ILE A 471 19.58 20.48 28.25
CA ILE A 471 19.18 19.07 28.49
C ILE A 471 17.68 18.98 28.81
N ALA A 472 17.16 19.88 29.65
CA ALA A 472 15.75 19.89 30.02
C ALA A 472 14.84 20.17 28.80
N GLU A 473 15.24 21.10 27.93
CA GLU A 473 14.54 21.39 26.68
C GLU A 473 14.57 20.18 25.74
N ASP A 474 15.72 19.54 25.53
CA ASP A 474 15.85 18.37 24.67
C ASP A 474 15.07 17.16 25.20
N ILE A 475 15.08 16.93 26.53
CA ILE A 475 14.28 15.85 27.15
C ILE A 475 12.80 16.13 26.95
N TYR A 476 12.35 17.36 27.19
CA TYR A 476 10.96 17.73 26.98
C TYR A 476 10.57 17.60 25.50
N ASP A 477 11.45 18.02 24.60
CA ASP A 477 11.24 17.92 23.17
C ASP A 477 11.11 16.46 22.70
N LEU A 478 11.96 15.54 23.17
CA LEU A 478 11.94 14.14 22.72
C LEU A 478 10.88 13.30 23.44
N LEU A 479 10.71 13.52 24.74
CA LEU A 479 9.95 12.63 25.64
C LEU A 479 8.70 13.28 26.25
N GLY A 480 8.51 14.60 26.10
CA GLY A 480 7.40 15.35 26.71
C GLY A 480 6.01 14.95 26.22
N TYR A 481 5.90 14.28 25.07
CA TYR A 481 4.66 13.69 24.58
C TYR A 481 4.17 12.52 25.45
N GLY A 482 5.06 11.87 26.21
CA GLY A 482 4.70 10.88 27.24
C GLY A 482 4.47 9.44 26.74
N ASN A 483 4.42 9.20 25.42
CA ASN A 483 4.22 7.85 24.87
C ASN A 483 5.45 7.36 24.08
N LEU A 484 6.23 6.46 24.69
CA LEU A 484 7.20 5.61 23.98
C LEU A 484 6.60 4.21 23.84
N SER A 485 6.57 3.68 22.62
CA SER A 485 6.18 2.29 22.42
C SER A 485 7.24 1.36 23.02
N ARG A 486 6.82 0.17 23.45
CA ARG A 486 7.73 -0.86 23.94
C ARG A 486 8.78 -1.22 22.88
N GLU A 487 8.40 -1.20 21.60
CA GLU A 487 9.33 -1.46 20.49
C GLU A 487 10.40 -0.37 20.38
N ILE A 488 10.05 0.92 20.48
CA ILE A 488 11.05 2.02 20.48
C ILE A 488 12.06 1.82 21.61
N VAL A 489 11.60 1.50 22.82
CA VAL A 489 12.48 1.25 23.97
C VAL A 489 13.38 0.04 23.73
N ASN A 490 12.83 -1.06 23.21
CA ASN A 490 13.60 -2.26 22.91
C ASN A 490 14.67 -2.00 21.83
N TYR A 491 14.34 -1.25 20.77
CA TYR A 491 15.30 -0.83 19.76
C TYR A 491 16.41 0.04 20.37
N LEU A 492 16.05 1.01 21.23
CA LEU A 492 17.02 1.90 21.87
C LEU A 492 18.00 1.12 22.76
N ILE A 493 17.50 0.20 23.60
CA ILE A 493 18.36 -0.65 24.45
C ILE A 493 19.33 -1.45 23.56
N ALA A 494 18.82 -2.10 22.51
CA ALA A 494 19.64 -2.89 21.61
C ALA A 494 20.67 -2.04 20.83
N LEU A 495 20.36 -0.77 20.54
CA LEU A 495 21.27 0.18 19.91
C LEU A 495 22.37 0.64 20.87
N LEU A 496 22.06 0.85 22.15
CA LEU A 496 23.03 1.24 23.18
C LEU A 496 23.96 0.09 23.53
N ASP A 497 23.45 -1.14 23.66
CA ASP A 497 24.26 -2.35 23.95
C ASP A 497 25.31 -2.65 22.85
N GLN A 498 25.11 -2.14 21.62
CA GLN A 498 26.05 -2.31 20.53
C GLN A 498 27.22 -1.32 20.58
N ASP A 499 27.07 -0.20 21.29
CA ASP A 499 28.11 0.80 21.41
C ASP A 499 28.97 0.52 22.64
N LYS A 500 30.27 0.32 22.42
CA LYS A 500 31.22 0.00 23.50
C LYS A 500 31.56 1.21 24.38
N ASP A 501 31.10 2.40 24.00
CA ASP A 501 31.36 3.67 24.66
C ASP A 501 30.29 4.05 25.69
N PHE A 502 29.27 3.19 25.88
CA PHE A 502 28.23 3.30 26.93
C PHE A 502 28.40 2.29 28.07
#